data_AF-A0A260ZHD0-F1
#
_entry.id   AF-A0A260ZHD0-F1
#
_cell.length_a   1.000
_cell.length_b   1.000
_cell.length_c   1.000
_cell.angle_alpha   90.00
_cell.angle_beta   90.00
_cell.angle_gamma   90.00
#
_symmetry.space_group_name_H-M   'P 1'
#
loop_
_entity.id
_entity.type
_entity.pdbx_description
1 polymer ?
#
loop_
_entity_poly.entity_id
_entity_poly.type
_entity_poly.pdbx_seq_one_letter_code
_entity_poly.pdbx_strand_id
1 'polypeptide(L)'
;MDRNSESFDESMSSDGSFSLALEPVQHSTLYQSLKNPKILIDVTPTINKLKTVLASSMPPLINGEYFKMNTLERMKFALWNYRSERKFGDLKFEKQIIVEIPNKKWECDLIRIANWLLHSEHFRLLGLEEKMAIFKKIWMRWRKFEKWLISVDTFGHKVYKENVIVCSNYNAANLNKVQIDYSNITDRSNEEMNQLFGKQLWRMQREVAKPLAELSPSTIEMTYMLCQLVWNSLVRQMFAIFEKQMVVVSEWLIQQPHFRLLGEIERWLYFKAMWNMWRRFERFEMSVKMFGTRTVEQRKFAISNEQMITVGFHIDFAEITDIPNESVQEMFKNSMQKFFDQVAKPLLELRPSSVEMAYMLMTMSWQVAGKQVQGKVVEIGEQVCDELANNLHSYYLKEEMRSNYAGRLVRLMSVVNAVIKIHQERRKTMELARIFEIFKVEFSEPDIFDC
;
A
#
# COMPACT_ATOMS: atom_id res chain seq x y z
N MET A 1 42.01 -5.75 -18.00
CA MET A 1 41.62 -6.44 -19.25
C MET A 1 41.27 -7.86 -18.86
N ASP A 2 39.98 -8.14 -18.75
CA ASP A 2 39.44 -9.49 -18.89
C ASP A 2 38.21 -9.34 -19.78
N ARG A 3 38.35 -9.84 -21.01
CA ARG A 3 37.32 -9.84 -22.04
C ARG A 3 36.47 -11.08 -21.82
N ASN A 4 35.41 -10.94 -21.03
CA ASN A 4 34.22 -11.80 -21.09
C ASN A 4 32.99 -10.91 -20.84
N SER A 5 32.83 -9.90 -21.70
CA SER A 5 31.53 -9.31 -21.96
C SER A 5 30.92 -10.11 -23.10
N GLU A 6 30.13 -11.14 -22.80
CA GLU A 6 29.18 -11.67 -23.78
C GLU A 6 28.34 -10.48 -24.27
N SER A 7 28.56 -10.11 -25.53
CA SER A 7 27.80 -9.06 -26.19
C SER A 7 26.34 -9.50 -26.27
N PHE A 8 25.43 -8.67 -25.76
CA PHE A 8 23.98 -8.88 -25.74
C PHE A 8 23.32 -9.14 -27.11
N ASP A 9 24.05 -8.96 -28.22
CA ASP A 9 23.57 -9.12 -29.59
C ASP A 9 23.31 -10.59 -30.00
N GLU A 10 23.82 -11.60 -29.29
CA GLU A 10 23.59 -13.00 -29.66
C GLU A 10 22.20 -13.56 -29.27
N SER A 11 21.33 -12.76 -28.64
CA SER A 11 20.04 -13.21 -28.09
C SER A 11 18.78 -12.72 -28.83
N MET A 12 18.95 -11.86 -29.85
CA MET A 12 17.85 -11.43 -30.70
C MET A 12 17.77 -12.34 -31.94
N SER A 13 16.64 -13.00 -32.14
CA SER A 13 16.37 -13.70 -33.40
C SER A 13 16.23 -12.70 -34.55
N SER A 14 16.32 -13.19 -35.79
CA SER A 14 16.26 -12.38 -37.01
C SER A 14 14.97 -11.56 -37.18
N ASP A 15 13.92 -11.89 -36.42
CA ASP A 15 12.64 -11.18 -36.35
C ASP A 15 12.59 -10.08 -35.25
N GLY A 16 13.68 -9.88 -34.51
CA GLY A 16 13.79 -8.90 -33.44
C GLY A 16 13.20 -9.35 -32.09
N SER A 17 12.72 -10.59 -31.97
CA SER A 17 12.26 -11.15 -30.70
C SER A 17 13.43 -11.68 -29.86
N PHE A 18 13.32 -11.58 -28.53
CA PHE A 18 14.31 -12.17 -27.64
C PHE A 18 14.03 -13.66 -27.46
N SER A 19 15.09 -14.48 -27.47
CA SER A 19 14.95 -15.90 -27.17
C SER A 19 14.26 -16.12 -25.83
N LEU A 20 13.27 -17.03 -25.83
CA LEU A 20 12.57 -17.41 -24.62
C LEU A 20 13.59 -17.97 -23.62
N ALA A 21 13.48 -17.56 -22.37
CA ALA A 21 14.25 -18.17 -21.30
C ALA A 21 13.75 -19.60 -20.99
N LEU A 22 12.50 -19.89 -21.39
CA LEU A 22 11.69 -20.99 -20.89
C LEU A 22 10.88 -21.57 -22.05
N GLU A 23 10.88 -22.90 -22.22
CA GLU A 23 10.07 -23.56 -23.23
C GLU A 23 8.61 -23.68 -22.76
N PRO A 24 7.62 -23.30 -23.58
CA PRO A 24 6.21 -23.57 -23.30
C PRO A 24 5.96 -25.08 -23.17
N VAL A 25 5.19 -25.51 -22.17
CA VAL A 25 4.82 -26.94 -22.01
C VAL A 25 3.69 -27.30 -22.99
N GLN A 26 3.96 -27.21 -24.29
CA GLN A 26 2.98 -27.44 -25.38
C GLN A 26 2.92 -28.90 -25.86
N HIS A 27 3.95 -29.71 -25.54
CA HIS A 27 4.06 -31.12 -25.98
C HIS A 27 3.32 -32.13 -25.08
N SER A 28 2.65 -31.65 -24.02
CA SER A 28 1.87 -32.50 -23.13
C SER A 28 0.54 -32.90 -23.77
N THR A 29 0.21 -34.20 -23.74
CA THR A 29 -1.09 -34.74 -24.19
C THR A 29 -2.28 -34.16 -23.43
N LEU A 30 -2.08 -33.69 -22.20
CA LEU A 30 -3.07 -32.94 -21.41
C LEU A 30 -3.27 -31.51 -21.92
N TYR A 31 -2.26 -30.90 -22.53
CA TYR A 31 -2.34 -29.54 -23.06
C TYR A 31 -3.20 -29.47 -24.33
N GLN A 32 -3.08 -30.49 -25.20
CA GLN A 32 -3.79 -30.57 -26.48
C GLN A 32 -5.30 -30.86 -26.34
N SER A 33 -5.76 -31.34 -25.18
CA SER A 33 -7.17 -31.70 -24.93
C SER A 33 -7.99 -30.57 -24.27
N LEU A 34 -7.36 -29.44 -23.92
CA LEU A 34 -8.03 -28.31 -23.27
C LEU A 34 -8.69 -27.38 -24.29
N LYS A 35 -9.96 -27.04 -24.05
CA LYS A 35 -10.64 -25.93 -24.74
C LYS A 35 -10.04 -24.61 -24.21
N ASN A 36 -9.29 -23.88 -25.04
CA ASN A 36 -8.47 -22.70 -24.71
C ASN A 36 -7.28 -23.02 -23.78
N PRO A 37 -6.21 -23.66 -24.29
CA PRO A 37 -5.09 -24.06 -23.46
C PRO A 37 -4.29 -22.84 -22.99
N LYS A 38 -4.16 -22.67 -21.67
CA LYS A 38 -3.31 -21.63 -21.06
C LYS A 38 -1.85 -22.03 -21.19
N ILE A 39 -0.98 -21.15 -21.70
CA ILE A 39 0.47 -21.39 -21.78
C ILE A 39 1.04 -21.57 -20.36
N LEU A 40 1.61 -22.76 -20.08
CA LEU A 40 2.38 -23.02 -18.87
C LEU A 40 3.84 -22.68 -19.13
N ILE A 41 4.38 -21.77 -18.33
CA ILE A 41 5.76 -21.28 -18.41
C ILE A 41 6.50 -21.84 -17.21
N ASP A 42 7.43 -22.78 -17.45
CA ASP A 42 8.23 -23.36 -16.37
C ASP A 42 9.33 -22.40 -15.91
N VAL A 43 9.12 -21.68 -14.82
CA VAL A 43 10.11 -20.77 -14.23
C VAL A 43 11.09 -21.47 -13.28
N THR A 44 10.99 -22.79 -13.10
CA THR A 44 11.83 -23.55 -12.14
C THR A 44 13.34 -23.35 -12.37
N PRO A 45 13.87 -23.36 -13.61
CA PRO A 45 15.30 -23.11 -13.85
C PRO A 45 15.73 -21.71 -13.35
N THR A 46 14.92 -20.69 -13.63
CA THR A 46 15.18 -19.32 -13.17
C THR A 46 15.10 -19.20 -11.65
N ILE A 47 14.13 -19.86 -11.01
CA ILE A 47 14.02 -19.88 -9.55
C ILE A 47 15.24 -20.58 -8.91
N ASN A 48 15.73 -21.67 -9.49
CA ASN A 48 16.95 -22.34 -9.01
C ASN A 48 18.17 -21.43 -9.13
N LYS A 49 18.36 -20.77 -10.27
CA LYS A 49 19.44 -19.79 -10.46
C LYS A 49 19.36 -18.63 -9.46
N LEU A 50 18.14 -18.13 -9.22
CA LEU A 50 17.89 -17.08 -8.23
C LEU A 50 18.24 -17.54 -6.81
N LYS A 51 17.87 -18.77 -6.43
CA LYS A 51 18.25 -19.36 -5.13
C LYS A 51 19.76 -19.46 -4.98
N THR A 52 20.47 -19.90 -6.03
CA THR A 52 21.94 -19.94 -6.03
C THR A 52 22.55 -18.55 -5.79
N VAL A 53 22.02 -17.52 -6.46
CA VAL A 53 22.47 -16.13 -6.25
C VAL A 53 22.20 -15.68 -4.82
N LEU A 54 20.97 -15.82 -4.31
CA LEU A 54 20.61 -15.35 -2.96
C LEU A 54 21.31 -16.15 -1.83
N ALA A 55 21.74 -17.38 -2.10
CA ALA A 55 22.56 -18.17 -1.19
C ALA A 55 24.02 -17.71 -1.13
N SER A 56 24.48 -16.87 -2.07
CA SER A 56 25.85 -16.38 -2.11
C SER A 56 26.16 -15.49 -0.91
N SER A 57 27.36 -15.64 -0.35
CA SER A 57 27.83 -14.89 0.82
C SER A 57 28.19 -13.43 0.51
N MET A 58 28.52 -13.13 -0.75
CA MET A 58 28.92 -11.81 -1.22
C MET A 58 28.29 -11.51 -2.59
N PRO A 59 27.98 -10.24 -2.88
CA PRO A 59 27.52 -9.82 -4.20
C PRO A 59 28.66 -9.88 -5.23
N PRO A 60 28.34 -10.03 -6.53
CA PRO A 60 29.33 -9.95 -7.60
C PRO A 60 29.82 -8.50 -7.79
N LEU A 61 30.95 -8.34 -8.51
CA LEU A 61 31.48 -7.04 -8.96
C LEU A 61 31.82 -6.05 -7.84
N ILE A 62 32.49 -6.51 -6.78
CA ILE A 62 33.05 -5.67 -5.69
C ILE A 62 34.46 -5.16 -6.04
N ASN A 63 34.86 -4.01 -5.48
CA ASN A 63 36.21 -3.45 -5.61
C ASN A 63 36.89 -3.26 -4.24
N GLY A 64 38.16 -2.87 -4.21
CA GLY A 64 38.91 -2.70 -2.95
C GLY A 64 38.32 -1.64 -2.01
N GLU A 65 37.65 -0.62 -2.55
CA GLU A 65 37.00 0.45 -1.78
C GLU A 65 35.65 0.01 -1.19
N TYR A 66 35.06 -1.07 -1.71
CA TYR A 66 33.75 -1.59 -1.29
C TYR A 66 33.65 -1.84 0.22
N PHE A 67 34.72 -2.35 0.82
CA PHE A 67 34.75 -2.67 2.25
C PHE A 67 34.84 -1.44 3.15
N LYS A 68 35.29 -0.30 2.61
CA LYS A 68 35.35 0.98 3.34
C LYS A 68 34.04 1.75 3.29
N MET A 69 33.17 1.44 2.32
CA MET A 69 31.88 2.09 2.15
C MET A 69 30.92 1.71 3.27
N ASN A 70 30.11 2.68 3.72
CA ASN A 70 28.94 2.41 4.56
C ASN A 70 27.83 1.71 3.75
N THR A 71 26.77 1.25 4.43
CA THR A 71 25.69 0.50 3.77
C THR A 71 25.06 1.26 2.59
N LEU A 72 24.76 2.55 2.74
CA LEU A 72 24.09 3.31 1.68
C LEU A 72 25.02 3.56 0.47
N GLU A 73 26.29 3.80 0.72
CA GLU A 73 27.32 3.91 -0.33
C GLU A 73 27.46 2.61 -1.12
N ARG A 74 27.43 1.45 -0.44
CA ARG A 74 27.44 0.14 -1.12
C ARG A 74 26.19 -0.09 -1.96
N MET A 75 25.02 0.32 -1.46
CA MET A 75 23.79 0.24 -2.24
C MET A 75 23.81 1.18 -3.45
N LYS A 76 24.46 2.36 -3.34
CA LYS A 76 24.65 3.28 -4.47
C LYS A 76 25.60 2.69 -5.50
N PHE A 77 26.70 2.08 -5.05
CA PHE A 77 27.62 1.35 -5.90
C PHE A 77 26.91 0.21 -6.63
N ALA A 78 26.06 -0.54 -5.93
CA ALA A 78 25.21 -1.58 -6.52
C ALA A 78 24.26 -1.03 -7.59
N LEU A 79 23.63 0.12 -7.33
CA LEU A 79 22.74 0.78 -8.29
C LEU A 79 23.52 1.27 -9.52
N TRP A 80 24.74 1.77 -9.33
CA TRP A 80 25.64 2.11 -10.42
C TRP A 80 25.99 0.88 -11.25
N ASN A 81 26.35 -0.25 -10.64
CA ASN A 81 26.56 -1.53 -11.35
C ASN A 81 25.29 -1.99 -12.10
N TYR A 82 24.12 -1.77 -11.52
CA TYR A 82 22.84 -2.05 -12.18
C TYR A 82 22.57 -1.12 -13.39
N ARG A 83 23.15 0.09 -13.41
CA ARG A 83 22.99 1.06 -14.51
C ARG A 83 24.17 1.08 -15.50
N SER A 84 25.32 0.51 -15.16
CA SER A 84 26.61 0.73 -15.84
C SER A 84 26.72 0.13 -17.24
N GLU A 85 25.89 -0.85 -17.60
CA GLU A 85 25.80 -1.40 -18.96
C GLU A 85 25.23 -0.41 -20.00
N ARG A 86 25.00 0.85 -19.65
CA ARG A 86 24.35 1.85 -20.50
C ARG A 86 25.32 2.71 -21.29
N LYS A 87 24.90 3.04 -22.52
CA LYS A 87 25.44 4.15 -23.30
C LYS A 87 24.39 5.25 -23.39
N PHE A 88 24.57 6.33 -22.63
CA PHE A 88 23.60 7.44 -22.52
C PHE A 88 23.40 8.22 -23.84
N GLY A 89 24.25 8.05 -24.86
CA GLY A 89 24.20 8.79 -26.12
C GLY A 89 23.21 8.28 -27.17
N ASP A 90 22.83 6.99 -27.14
CA ASP A 90 22.18 6.31 -28.28
C ASP A 90 20.79 5.73 -27.95
N LEU A 91 20.00 6.39 -27.10
CA LEU A 91 18.66 5.90 -26.75
C LEU A 91 17.73 5.92 -27.97
N LYS A 92 17.35 4.73 -28.45
CA LYS A 92 16.37 4.57 -29.53
C LYS A 92 14.95 4.71 -29.00
N PHE A 93 14.12 5.49 -29.70
CA PHE A 93 12.71 5.61 -29.36
C PHE A 93 11.89 4.54 -30.07
N GLU A 94 11.33 3.63 -29.29
CA GLU A 94 10.50 2.55 -29.79
C GLU A 94 9.14 3.05 -30.25
N LYS A 95 8.75 2.62 -31.44
CA LYS A 95 7.41 2.85 -31.99
C LYS A 95 6.44 1.75 -31.57
N GLN A 96 6.95 0.55 -31.29
CA GLN A 96 6.16 -0.59 -30.85
C GLN A 96 6.87 -1.28 -29.69
N ILE A 97 6.12 -1.64 -28.65
CA ILE A 97 6.58 -2.48 -27.55
C ILE A 97 5.77 -3.77 -27.57
N ILE A 98 6.45 -4.88 -27.76
CA ILE A 98 5.83 -6.20 -27.68
C ILE A 98 5.91 -6.66 -26.23
N VAL A 99 4.77 -7.00 -25.62
CA VAL A 99 4.71 -7.56 -24.28
C VAL A 99 5.03 -9.04 -24.37
N GLU A 100 6.29 -9.37 -24.11
CA GLU A 100 6.80 -10.74 -24.23
C GLU A 100 6.43 -11.59 -23.00
N ILE A 101 6.28 -12.89 -23.25
CA ILE A 101 6.33 -13.94 -22.22
C ILE A 101 7.72 -13.88 -21.54
N PRO A 102 7.85 -14.25 -20.24
CA PRO A 102 9.14 -14.34 -19.55
C PRO A 102 10.27 -14.93 -20.42
N ASN A 103 11.29 -14.10 -20.65
CA ASN A 103 12.42 -14.40 -21.52
C ASN A 103 13.77 -14.19 -20.83
N LYS A 104 14.87 -14.35 -21.57
CA LYS A 104 16.21 -14.24 -20.97
C LYS A 104 16.47 -12.87 -20.33
N LYS A 105 15.95 -11.81 -20.93
CA LYS A 105 16.01 -10.46 -20.40
C LYS A 105 15.26 -10.32 -19.07
N TRP A 106 14.09 -10.94 -18.94
CA TRP A 106 13.36 -11.01 -17.68
C TRP A 106 14.13 -11.75 -16.58
N GLU A 107 14.73 -12.90 -16.90
CA GLU A 107 15.58 -13.63 -15.96
C GLU A 107 16.77 -12.77 -15.51
N CYS A 108 17.46 -12.12 -16.46
CA CYS A 108 18.58 -11.22 -16.15
C CYS A 108 18.15 -10.07 -15.22
N ASP A 109 16.99 -9.43 -15.47
CA ASP A 109 16.45 -8.40 -14.59
C ASP A 109 16.27 -8.93 -13.15
N LEU A 110 15.72 -10.13 -12.97
CA LEU A 110 15.56 -10.74 -11.64
C LEU A 110 16.90 -10.95 -10.94
N ILE A 111 17.87 -11.54 -11.64
CA ILE A 111 19.19 -11.83 -11.08
C ILE A 111 19.93 -10.54 -10.71
N ARG A 112 19.81 -9.48 -11.51
CA ARG A 112 20.43 -8.18 -11.22
C ARG A 112 19.82 -7.52 -9.98
N ILE A 113 18.50 -7.63 -9.77
CA ILE A 113 17.84 -7.15 -8.55
C ILE A 113 18.29 -7.97 -7.33
N ALA A 114 18.44 -9.29 -7.48
CA ALA A 114 18.92 -10.17 -6.41
C ALA A 114 20.35 -9.81 -6.00
N ASN A 115 21.23 -9.59 -6.98
CA ASN A 115 22.59 -9.09 -6.76
C ASN A 115 22.58 -7.72 -6.07
N TRP A 116 21.72 -6.80 -6.50
CA TRP A 116 21.57 -5.49 -5.86
C TRP A 116 21.22 -5.61 -4.36
N LEU A 117 20.27 -6.49 -4.01
CA LEU A 117 19.89 -6.73 -2.62
C LEU A 117 21.03 -7.32 -1.78
N LEU A 118 21.87 -8.17 -2.37
CA LEU A 118 23.03 -8.75 -1.70
C LEU A 118 24.10 -7.73 -1.33
N HIS A 119 24.08 -6.50 -1.85
CA HIS A 119 24.98 -5.45 -1.36
C HIS A 119 24.63 -4.96 0.05
N SER A 120 23.40 -5.18 0.52
CA SER A 120 23.00 -4.88 1.90
C SER A 120 23.51 -5.97 2.86
N GLU A 121 24.36 -5.58 3.82
CA GLU A 121 24.83 -6.48 4.89
C GLU A 121 23.68 -7.14 5.65
N HIS A 122 22.69 -6.35 6.05
CA HIS A 122 21.52 -6.83 6.79
C HIS A 122 20.73 -7.86 5.99
N PHE A 123 20.59 -7.68 4.67
CA PHE A 123 19.93 -8.66 3.82
C PHE A 123 20.73 -9.96 3.71
N ARG A 124 22.07 -9.89 3.72
CA ARG A 124 22.93 -11.08 3.65
C ARG A 124 22.86 -11.95 4.90
N LEU A 125 22.60 -11.37 6.07
CA LEU A 125 22.46 -12.08 7.34
C LEU A 125 21.23 -13.00 7.39
N LEU A 126 20.24 -12.76 6.53
CA LEU A 126 19.01 -13.55 6.49
C LEU A 126 19.24 -14.96 5.89
N GLY A 127 18.44 -15.92 6.33
CA GLY A 127 18.38 -17.25 5.73
C GLY A 127 17.86 -17.20 4.29
N LEU A 128 18.12 -18.26 3.52
CA LEU A 128 17.72 -18.31 2.10
C LEU A 128 16.19 -18.16 1.92
N GLU A 129 15.39 -18.80 2.77
CA GLU A 129 13.93 -18.70 2.71
C GLU A 129 13.42 -17.28 2.98
N GLU A 130 14.01 -16.58 3.94
CA GLU A 130 13.70 -15.19 4.26
C GLU A 130 14.10 -14.25 3.10
N LYS A 131 15.30 -14.44 2.54
CA LYS A 131 15.76 -13.71 1.35
C LYS A 131 14.81 -13.91 0.17
N MET A 132 14.39 -15.16 -0.07
CA MET A 132 13.43 -15.50 -1.11
C MET A 132 12.07 -14.86 -0.86
N ALA A 133 11.57 -14.86 0.37
CA ALA A 133 10.31 -14.22 0.74
C ALA A 133 10.34 -12.70 0.46
N ILE A 134 11.40 -12.01 0.91
CA ILE A 134 11.58 -10.57 0.64
C ILE A 134 11.70 -10.32 -0.87
N PHE A 135 12.52 -11.11 -1.58
CA PHE A 135 12.71 -10.95 -3.02
C PHE A 135 11.39 -11.07 -3.78
N LYS A 136 10.62 -12.15 -3.55
CA LYS A 136 9.29 -12.38 -4.15
C LYS A 136 8.36 -11.19 -3.93
N LYS A 137 8.40 -10.59 -2.74
CA LYS A 137 7.58 -9.43 -2.36
C LYS A 137 7.99 -8.15 -3.09
N ILE A 138 9.28 -7.95 -3.34
CA ILE A 138 9.81 -6.63 -3.70
C ILE A 138 10.21 -6.45 -5.17
N TRP A 139 10.67 -7.50 -5.86
CA TRP A 139 11.37 -7.36 -7.14
C TRP A 139 10.56 -6.57 -8.20
N MET A 140 9.24 -6.82 -8.30
CA MET A 140 8.36 -6.11 -9.23
C MET A 140 8.22 -4.63 -8.90
N ARG A 141 8.08 -4.31 -7.60
CA ARG A 141 7.95 -2.93 -7.12
C ARG A 141 9.25 -2.17 -7.34
N TRP A 142 10.37 -2.79 -6.96
CA TRP A 142 11.71 -2.26 -7.18
C TRP A 142 11.94 -1.99 -8.67
N ARG A 143 11.68 -2.97 -9.55
CA ARG A 143 11.85 -2.82 -11.02
C ARG A 143 11.01 -1.69 -11.59
N LYS A 144 9.73 -1.60 -11.20
CA LYS A 144 8.82 -0.54 -11.67
C LYS A 144 9.27 0.83 -11.19
N PHE A 145 9.64 0.95 -9.92
CA PHE A 145 10.05 2.23 -9.34
C PHE A 145 11.39 2.71 -9.93
N GLU A 146 12.37 1.81 -10.05
CA GLU A 146 13.65 2.11 -10.69
C GLU A 146 13.47 2.56 -12.15
N LYS A 147 12.53 1.97 -12.92
CA LYS A 147 12.21 2.46 -14.27
C LYS A 147 11.77 3.93 -14.28
N TRP A 148 11.05 4.40 -13.27
CA TRP A 148 10.69 5.81 -13.16
C TRP A 148 11.86 6.68 -12.69
N LEU A 149 12.60 6.23 -11.67
CA LEU A 149 13.79 6.94 -11.18
C LEU A 149 14.79 7.18 -12.31
N ILE A 150 15.07 6.15 -13.09
CA ILE A 150 16.03 6.24 -14.18
C ILE A 150 15.50 7.02 -15.38
N SER A 151 14.19 7.03 -15.60
CA SER A 151 13.57 7.90 -16.61
C SER A 151 13.70 9.37 -16.21
N VAL A 152 13.51 9.68 -14.93
CA VAL A 152 13.70 11.03 -14.39
C VAL A 152 15.16 11.46 -14.48
N ASP A 153 16.09 10.57 -14.13
CA ASP A 153 17.54 10.79 -14.26
C ASP A 153 17.94 11.10 -15.73
N THR A 154 17.32 10.40 -16.68
CA THR A 154 17.65 10.52 -18.11
C THR A 154 16.97 11.72 -18.78
N PHE A 155 15.71 11.98 -18.46
CA PHE A 155 14.86 12.90 -19.22
C PHE A 155 14.38 14.11 -18.41
N GLY A 156 14.61 14.14 -17.09
CA GLY A 156 14.15 15.19 -16.20
C GLY A 156 12.65 15.44 -16.31
N HIS A 157 12.26 16.71 -16.49
CA HIS A 157 10.85 17.09 -16.63
C HIS A 157 10.16 16.54 -17.89
N LYS A 158 10.92 16.06 -18.90
CA LYS A 158 10.30 15.49 -20.10
C LYS A 158 9.50 14.23 -19.81
N VAL A 159 9.79 13.51 -18.73
CA VAL A 159 9.05 12.29 -18.34
C VAL A 159 7.55 12.53 -18.21
N TYR A 160 7.13 13.71 -17.75
CA TYR A 160 5.71 14.06 -17.60
C TYR A 160 5.24 15.16 -18.57
N LYS A 161 6.14 15.92 -19.21
CA LYS A 161 5.78 16.90 -20.23
C LYS A 161 5.62 16.29 -21.62
N GLU A 162 6.50 15.34 -21.96
CA GLU A 162 6.54 14.67 -23.27
C GLU A 162 6.11 13.21 -23.19
N ASN A 163 5.79 12.72 -21.98
CA ASN A 163 5.40 11.34 -21.70
C ASN A 163 6.44 10.30 -22.14
N VAL A 164 7.71 10.57 -21.88
CA VAL A 164 8.83 9.67 -22.23
C VAL A 164 9.26 8.80 -21.05
N ILE A 165 9.57 7.54 -21.33
CA ILE A 165 10.01 6.56 -20.32
C ILE A 165 11.14 5.68 -20.88
N VAL A 166 12.10 5.33 -20.04
CA VAL A 166 13.15 4.35 -20.37
C VAL A 166 12.57 2.93 -20.26
N CYS A 167 12.69 2.16 -21.33
CA CYS A 167 12.17 0.79 -21.41
C CYS A 167 13.25 -0.28 -21.18
N SER A 168 14.48 -0.01 -21.66
CA SER A 168 15.65 -0.89 -21.54
C SER A 168 16.94 -0.07 -21.40
N ASN A 169 18.10 -0.73 -21.39
CA ASN A 169 19.41 -0.05 -21.37
C ASN A 169 19.67 0.80 -22.63
N TYR A 170 18.96 0.52 -23.74
CA TYR A 170 19.20 1.15 -25.05
C TYR A 170 17.95 1.81 -25.64
N ASN A 171 16.77 1.58 -25.06
CA ASN A 171 15.51 1.98 -25.65
C ASN A 171 14.66 2.79 -24.68
N ALA A 172 13.99 3.80 -25.22
CA ALA A 172 12.96 4.58 -24.57
C ALA A 172 11.68 4.54 -25.41
N ALA A 173 10.56 4.97 -24.83
CA ALA A 173 9.31 5.09 -25.54
C ALA A 173 8.61 6.39 -25.18
N ASN A 174 7.89 6.93 -26.15
CA ASN A 174 6.93 7.99 -25.90
C ASN A 174 5.55 7.35 -25.71
N LEU A 175 5.01 7.41 -24.49
CA LEU A 175 3.76 6.75 -24.11
C LEU A 175 2.52 7.25 -24.89
N ASN A 176 2.60 8.42 -25.54
CA ASN A 176 1.52 8.92 -26.39
C ASN A 176 1.60 8.36 -27.82
N LYS A 177 2.75 7.84 -28.24
CA LYS A 177 3.03 7.43 -29.63
C LYS A 177 3.31 5.94 -29.78
N VAL A 178 3.75 5.28 -28.72
CA VAL A 178 4.15 3.87 -28.75
C VAL A 178 2.91 2.99 -28.84
N GLN A 179 2.95 2.01 -29.73
CA GLN A 179 1.95 0.95 -29.79
C GLN A 179 2.39 -0.20 -28.89
N ILE A 180 1.53 -0.64 -27.97
CA ILE A 180 1.82 -1.79 -27.11
C ILE A 180 1.05 -2.99 -27.66
N ASP A 181 1.79 -4.04 -27.98
CA ASP A 181 1.27 -5.29 -28.49
C ASP A 181 1.22 -6.34 -27.37
N TYR A 182 0.00 -6.75 -27.02
CA TYR A 182 -0.29 -7.73 -25.97
C TYR A 182 -0.63 -9.13 -26.52
N SER A 183 -0.58 -9.31 -27.85
CA SER A 183 -1.00 -10.55 -28.53
C SER A 183 -0.29 -11.81 -28.00
N ASN A 184 0.93 -11.67 -27.49
CA ASN A 184 1.69 -12.77 -26.90
C ASN A 184 1.16 -13.27 -25.54
N ILE A 185 0.34 -12.49 -24.84
CA ILE A 185 -0.12 -12.84 -23.48
C ILE A 185 -1.65 -12.88 -23.34
N THR A 186 -2.41 -12.44 -24.34
CA THR A 186 -3.87 -12.46 -24.29
C THR A 186 -4.50 -12.40 -25.68
N ASP A 187 -5.69 -13.01 -25.81
CA ASP A 187 -6.55 -12.89 -26.99
C ASP A 187 -7.40 -11.59 -26.98
N ARG A 188 -7.31 -10.79 -25.92
CA ARG A 188 -7.99 -9.49 -25.85
C ARG A 188 -7.36 -8.48 -26.80
N SER A 189 -8.15 -7.51 -27.26
CA SER A 189 -7.62 -6.45 -28.11
C SER A 189 -6.60 -5.58 -27.38
N ASN A 190 -5.66 -5.02 -28.14
CA ASN A 190 -4.69 -4.07 -27.61
C ASN A 190 -5.38 -2.82 -27.04
N GLU A 191 -6.51 -2.36 -27.59
CA GLU A 191 -7.29 -1.27 -26.99
C GLU A 191 -7.79 -1.61 -25.58
N GLU A 192 -8.39 -2.78 -25.38
CA GLU A 192 -8.89 -3.20 -24.06
C GLU A 192 -7.76 -3.24 -23.03
N MET A 193 -6.62 -3.82 -23.40
CA MET A 193 -5.45 -3.91 -22.53
C MET A 193 -4.86 -2.53 -22.22
N ASN A 194 -4.77 -1.64 -23.21
CA ASN A 194 -4.31 -0.27 -23.01
C ASN A 194 -5.25 0.52 -22.07
N GLN A 195 -6.57 0.30 -22.13
CA GLN A 195 -7.50 0.94 -21.19
C GLN A 195 -7.29 0.44 -19.75
N LEU A 196 -6.99 -0.86 -19.57
CA LEU A 196 -6.72 -1.46 -18.26
C LEU A 196 -5.42 -0.94 -17.65
N PHE A 197 -4.30 -0.98 -18.39
CA PHE A 197 -2.98 -0.62 -17.87
C PHE A 197 -2.65 0.88 -17.99
N GLY A 198 -3.28 1.59 -18.92
CA GLY A 198 -3.02 3.01 -19.19
C GLY A 198 -3.34 3.90 -18.00
N LYS A 199 -4.41 3.61 -17.25
CA LYS A 199 -4.75 4.34 -16.01
C LYS A 199 -3.63 4.24 -14.97
N GLN A 200 -3.04 3.05 -14.82
CA GLN A 200 -1.95 2.84 -13.87
C GLN A 200 -0.67 3.55 -14.31
N LEU A 201 -0.32 3.49 -15.59
CA LEU A 201 0.84 4.20 -16.15
C LEU A 201 0.71 5.72 -15.95
N TRP A 202 -0.47 6.28 -16.26
CA TRP A 202 -0.75 7.70 -16.07
C TRP A 202 -0.64 8.11 -14.60
N ARG A 203 -1.16 7.30 -13.67
CA ARG A 203 -1.01 7.56 -12.23
C ARG A 203 0.45 7.56 -11.81
N MET A 204 1.23 6.56 -12.22
CA MET A 204 2.67 6.50 -11.90
C MET A 204 3.40 7.73 -12.42
N GLN A 205 3.11 8.17 -13.65
CA GLN A 205 3.70 9.38 -14.19
C GLN A 205 3.36 10.62 -13.35
N ARG A 206 2.08 10.80 -13.00
CA ARG A 206 1.60 11.99 -12.28
C ARG A 206 2.01 12.01 -10.81
N GLU A 207 1.91 10.87 -10.14
CA GLU A 207 2.04 10.75 -8.68
C GLU A 207 3.46 10.33 -8.27
N VAL A 208 4.27 9.78 -9.17
CA VAL A 208 5.65 9.36 -8.90
C VAL A 208 6.64 10.17 -9.73
N ALA A 209 6.53 10.12 -11.06
CA ALA A 209 7.56 10.70 -11.93
C ALA A 209 7.61 12.23 -11.90
N LYS A 210 6.45 12.90 -11.88
CA LYS A 210 6.39 14.36 -11.80
C LYS A 210 7.02 14.91 -10.50
N PRO A 211 6.64 14.45 -9.29
CA PRO A 211 7.31 14.87 -8.06
C PRO A 211 8.80 14.58 -8.05
N LEU A 212 9.23 13.42 -8.56
CA LEU A 212 10.66 13.08 -8.66
C LEU A 212 11.39 14.03 -9.60
N ALA A 213 10.82 14.39 -10.75
CA ALA A 213 11.43 15.33 -11.68
C ALA A 213 11.47 16.76 -11.14
N GLU A 214 10.50 17.15 -10.31
CA GLU A 214 10.49 18.44 -9.62
C GLU A 214 11.51 18.49 -8.48
N LEU A 215 11.69 17.39 -7.75
CA LEU A 215 12.69 17.26 -6.70
C LEU A 215 14.13 17.15 -7.25
N SER A 216 14.30 16.54 -8.42
CA SER A 216 15.60 16.25 -9.04
C SER A 216 16.57 15.52 -8.09
N PRO A 217 16.19 14.35 -7.55
CA PRO A 217 16.99 13.65 -6.55
C PRO A 217 18.34 13.19 -7.12
N SER A 218 19.38 13.27 -6.30
CA SER A 218 20.68 12.68 -6.58
C SER A 218 20.64 11.15 -6.59
N THR A 219 21.66 10.50 -7.17
CA THR A 219 21.74 9.02 -7.19
C THR A 219 21.73 8.41 -5.79
N ILE A 220 22.30 9.07 -4.78
CA ILE A 220 22.29 8.59 -3.39
C ILE A 220 20.88 8.66 -2.79
N GLU A 221 20.10 9.71 -3.10
CA GLU A 221 18.70 9.84 -2.66
C GLU A 221 17.81 8.83 -3.37
N MET A 222 17.99 8.62 -4.68
CA MET A 222 17.30 7.55 -5.42
C MET A 222 17.59 6.16 -4.82
N THR A 223 18.85 5.90 -4.47
CA THR A 223 19.28 4.67 -3.79
C THR A 223 18.57 4.53 -2.44
N TYR A 224 18.54 5.60 -1.64
CA TYR A 224 17.85 5.61 -0.37
C TYR A 224 16.36 5.27 -0.54
N MET A 225 15.67 5.89 -1.50
CA MET A 225 14.25 5.60 -1.77
C MET A 225 14.02 4.13 -2.17
N LEU A 226 14.91 3.53 -2.97
CA LEU A 226 14.85 2.09 -3.30
C LEU A 226 15.08 1.21 -2.07
N CYS A 227 16.02 1.56 -1.20
CA CYS A 227 16.23 0.86 0.07
C CYS A 227 14.99 0.95 0.98
N GLN A 228 14.39 2.14 1.08
CA GLN A 228 13.15 2.32 1.83
C GLN A 228 12.01 1.46 1.27
N LEU A 229 11.92 1.30 -0.05
CA LEU A 229 10.92 0.44 -0.68
C LEU A 229 11.07 -1.03 -0.23
N VAL A 230 12.30 -1.53 -0.08
CA VAL A 230 12.59 -2.90 0.37
C VAL A 230 12.17 -3.14 1.82
N TRP A 231 12.53 -2.22 2.71
CA TRP A 231 12.39 -2.42 4.15
C TRP A 231 11.09 -1.89 4.74
N ASN A 232 10.40 -0.97 4.07
CA ASN A 232 9.12 -0.44 4.54
C ASN A 232 7.95 -1.29 4.05
N SER A 233 7.42 -2.10 4.97
CA SER A 233 6.12 -2.74 4.81
C SER A 233 4.99 -1.75 5.14
N LEU A 234 4.02 -1.61 4.25
CA LEU A 234 2.83 -0.77 4.47
C LEU A 234 2.01 -1.23 5.68
N VAL A 235 2.02 -2.54 5.98
CA VAL A 235 1.35 -3.09 7.16
C VAL A 235 2.07 -2.69 8.45
N ARG A 236 3.41 -2.66 8.47
CA ARG A 236 4.17 -2.14 9.62
C ARG A 236 3.89 -0.66 9.86
N GLN A 237 3.84 0.14 8.78
CA GLN A 237 3.47 1.56 8.90
C GLN A 237 2.06 1.71 9.46
N MET A 238 1.11 0.86 9.05
CA MET A 238 -0.24 0.86 9.60
C MET A 238 -0.24 0.61 11.12
N PHE A 239 0.52 -0.37 11.60
CA PHE A 239 0.64 -0.62 13.05
C PHE A 239 1.27 0.55 13.79
N ALA A 240 2.32 1.18 13.24
CA ALA A 240 2.92 2.37 13.84
C ALA A 240 1.94 3.56 13.92
N ILE A 241 1.06 3.71 12.92
CA ILE A 241 -0.01 4.72 12.95
C ILE A 241 -1.03 4.37 14.06
N PHE A 242 -1.40 3.10 14.18
CA PHE A 242 -2.34 2.65 15.20
C PHE A 242 -1.79 2.86 16.61
N GLU A 243 -0.52 2.57 16.84
CA GLU A 243 0.17 2.82 18.12
C GLU A 243 0.08 4.30 18.53
N LYS A 244 0.47 5.22 17.63
CA LYS A 244 0.36 6.66 17.88
C LYS A 244 -1.08 7.08 18.17
N GLN A 245 -2.04 6.54 17.43
CA GLN A 245 -3.45 6.86 17.61
C GLN A 245 -4.01 6.32 18.93
N MET A 246 -3.59 5.14 19.38
CA MET A 246 -3.97 4.60 20.69
C MET A 246 -3.58 5.54 21.83
N VAL A 247 -2.38 6.12 21.76
CA VAL A 247 -1.92 7.13 22.74
C VAL A 247 -2.78 8.41 22.67
N VAL A 248 -3.07 8.91 21.47
CA VAL A 248 -3.95 10.10 21.32
C VAL A 248 -5.35 9.84 21.90
N VAL A 249 -5.92 8.66 21.66
CA VAL A 249 -7.23 8.31 22.24
C VAL A 249 -7.16 8.22 23.76
N SER A 250 -6.10 7.63 24.33
CA SER A 250 -5.97 7.51 25.78
C SER A 250 -5.77 8.88 26.46
N GLU A 251 -4.98 9.76 25.86
CA GLU A 251 -4.81 11.16 26.30
C GLU A 251 -6.12 11.95 26.21
N TRP A 252 -6.93 11.72 25.18
CA TRP A 252 -8.24 12.36 25.07
C TRP A 252 -9.21 11.84 26.14
N LEU A 253 -9.19 10.54 26.44
CA LEU A 253 -10.06 9.94 27.44
C LEU A 253 -9.77 10.41 28.86
N ILE A 254 -8.49 10.61 29.22
CA ILE A 254 -8.15 11.01 30.58
C ILE A 254 -8.65 12.42 30.92
N GLN A 255 -8.95 13.25 29.91
CA GLN A 255 -9.58 14.55 30.11
C GLN A 255 -11.02 14.43 30.64
N GLN A 256 -11.69 13.29 30.41
CA GLN A 256 -13.07 13.07 30.80
C GLN A 256 -13.17 12.74 32.29
N PRO A 257 -13.87 13.55 33.11
CA PRO A 257 -14.03 13.29 34.55
C PRO A 257 -14.61 11.90 34.84
N HIS A 258 -15.64 11.52 34.10
CA HIS A 258 -16.35 10.25 34.28
C HIS A 258 -15.49 9.02 33.95
N PHE A 259 -14.62 9.12 32.95
CA PHE A 259 -13.66 8.05 32.64
C PHE A 259 -12.64 7.88 33.78
N ARG A 260 -12.24 8.98 34.42
CA ARG A 260 -11.36 8.94 35.61
C ARG A 260 -12.04 8.33 36.85
N LEU A 261 -13.36 8.17 36.87
CA LEU A 261 -14.07 7.48 37.97
C LEU A 261 -14.02 5.95 37.85
N LEU A 262 -13.69 5.44 36.67
CA LEU A 262 -13.51 4.01 36.44
C LEU A 262 -12.22 3.51 37.09
N GLY A 263 -12.23 2.27 37.59
CA GLY A 263 -11.04 1.57 38.06
C GLY A 263 -10.08 1.25 36.91
N GLU A 264 -8.84 0.87 37.23
CA GLU A 264 -7.79 0.60 36.22
C GLU A 264 -8.22 -0.42 35.17
N ILE A 265 -8.76 -1.57 35.61
CA ILE A 265 -9.24 -2.64 34.74
C ILE A 265 -10.42 -2.15 33.88
N GLU A 266 -11.37 -1.44 34.48
CA GLU A 266 -12.54 -0.89 33.77
C GLU A 266 -12.13 0.12 32.69
N ARG A 267 -11.15 0.99 32.99
CA ARG A 267 -10.59 1.96 32.02
C ARG A 267 -9.94 1.23 30.85
N TRP A 268 -9.18 0.16 31.12
CA TRP A 268 -8.56 -0.63 30.06
C TRP A 268 -9.59 -1.33 29.18
N LEU A 269 -10.58 -1.99 29.78
CA LEU A 269 -11.66 -2.65 29.03
C LEU A 269 -12.50 -1.65 28.23
N TYR A 270 -12.77 -0.46 28.80
CA TYR A 270 -13.43 0.63 28.11
C TYR A 270 -12.62 1.08 26.88
N PHE A 271 -11.32 1.29 27.05
CA PHE A 271 -10.43 1.67 25.96
C PHE A 271 -10.42 0.62 24.85
N LYS A 272 -10.19 -0.67 25.19
CA LYS A 272 -10.21 -1.78 24.23
C LYS A 272 -11.52 -1.82 23.44
N ALA A 273 -12.64 -1.61 24.11
CA ALA A 273 -13.97 -1.68 23.51
C ALA A 273 -14.23 -0.62 22.42
N MET A 274 -13.60 0.56 22.50
CA MET A 274 -14.02 1.71 21.69
C MET A 274 -12.92 2.41 20.89
N TRP A 275 -11.63 2.26 21.22
CA TRP A 275 -10.57 3.12 20.67
C TRP A 275 -10.52 3.10 19.14
N ASN A 276 -10.67 1.92 18.52
CA ASN A 276 -10.56 1.78 17.07
C ASN A 276 -11.79 2.32 16.35
N MET A 277 -12.98 2.24 16.98
CA MET A 277 -14.19 2.89 16.49
C MET A 277 -14.05 4.41 16.55
N TRP A 278 -13.63 4.93 17.71
CA TRP A 278 -13.38 6.36 17.93
C TRP A 278 -12.41 6.93 16.89
N ARG A 279 -11.26 6.28 16.73
CA ARG A 279 -10.21 6.64 15.77
C ARG A 279 -10.72 6.66 14.34
N ARG A 280 -11.49 5.65 13.92
CA ARG A 280 -12.02 5.62 12.54
C ARG A 280 -12.99 6.75 12.30
N PHE A 281 -13.91 7.00 13.24
CA PHE A 281 -14.86 8.09 13.10
C PHE A 281 -14.16 9.45 12.98
N GLU A 282 -13.19 9.70 13.86
CA GLU A 282 -12.36 10.91 13.81
C GLU A 282 -11.57 11.01 12.49
N ARG A 283 -10.96 9.93 12.00
CA ARG A 283 -10.26 9.95 10.70
C ARG A 283 -11.18 10.26 9.53
N PHE A 284 -12.42 9.79 9.54
CA PHE A 284 -13.40 10.14 8.52
C PHE A 284 -13.83 11.61 8.60
N GLU A 285 -14.01 12.14 9.80
CA GLU A 285 -14.27 13.55 9.99
C GLU A 285 -13.10 14.43 9.51
N MET A 286 -11.87 14.07 9.89
CA MET A 286 -10.66 14.76 9.46
C MET A 286 -10.53 14.73 7.93
N SER A 287 -10.83 13.59 7.31
CA SER A 287 -10.82 13.46 5.85
C SER A 287 -11.80 14.42 5.19
N VAL A 288 -13.03 14.51 5.72
CA VAL A 288 -14.04 15.46 5.23
C VAL A 288 -13.56 16.90 5.38
N LYS A 289 -12.97 17.27 6.51
CA LYS A 289 -12.39 18.60 6.74
C LYS A 289 -11.25 18.92 5.78
N MET A 290 -10.32 18.00 5.58
CA MET A 290 -9.12 18.20 4.75
C MET A 290 -9.42 18.22 3.25
N PHE A 291 -10.31 17.34 2.79
CA PHE A 291 -10.48 17.10 1.35
C PHE A 291 -11.86 17.48 0.81
N GLY A 292 -12.84 17.79 1.66
CA GLY A 292 -14.19 18.20 1.28
C GLY A 292 -14.92 17.12 0.47
N THR A 293 -15.52 17.52 -0.66
CA THR A 293 -16.25 16.61 -1.57
C THR A 293 -15.38 15.47 -2.09
N ARG A 294 -14.06 15.68 -2.22
CA ARG A 294 -13.11 14.66 -2.70
C ARG A 294 -13.02 13.45 -1.78
N THR A 295 -13.38 13.58 -0.49
CA THR A 295 -13.48 12.44 0.42
C THR A 295 -14.53 11.45 -0.06
N VAL A 296 -15.67 11.94 -0.54
CA VAL A 296 -16.79 11.09 -0.96
C VAL A 296 -16.62 10.67 -2.42
N GLU A 297 -16.32 11.62 -3.31
CA GLU A 297 -16.25 11.40 -4.77
C GLU A 297 -15.01 10.62 -5.19
N GLN A 298 -13.87 10.92 -4.58
CA GLN A 298 -12.57 10.33 -4.93
C GLN A 298 -12.05 9.36 -3.86
N ARG A 299 -12.89 9.02 -2.87
CA ARG A 299 -12.55 8.17 -1.71
C ARG A 299 -11.20 8.53 -1.07
N LYS A 300 -10.93 9.84 -0.94
CA LYS A 300 -9.72 10.32 -0.24
C LYS A 300 -9.91 10.16 1.27
N PHE A 301 -8.99 9.44 1.91
CA PHE A 301 -9.07 9.13 3.34
C PHE A 301 -7.74 9.42 4.03
N ALA A 302 -7.72 10.30 5.03
CA ALA A 302 -6.55 10.57 5.84
C ALA A 302 -6.36 9.44 6.87
N ILE A 303 -5.30 8.64 6.72
CA ILE A 303 -4.97 7.57 7.68
C ILE A 303 -4.16 8.10 8.87
N SER A 304 -3.38 9.16 8.65
CA SER A 304 -2.65 9.93 9.66
C SER A 304 -2.72 11.43 9.32
N ASN A 305 -2.05 12.28 10.10
CA ASN A 305 -1.97 13.71 9.80
C ASN A 305 -1.09 14.01 8.57
N GLU A 306 -0.27 13.05 8.14
CA GLU A 306 0.73 13.20 7.08
C GLU A 306 0.43 12.32 5.86
N GLN A 307 -0.41 11.29 6.01
CA GLN A 307 -0.63 10.27 5.01
C GLN A 307 -2.11 10.14 4.63
N MET A 308 -2.37 10.01 3.33
CA MET A 308 -3.69 9.76 2.78
C MET A 308 -3.72 8.50 1.91
N ILE A 309 -4.89 7.88 1.87
CA ILE A 309 -5.26 6.73 1.05
C ILE A 309 -6.23 7.23 -0.02
N THR A 310 -6.09 6.70 -1.24
CA THR A 310 -6.95 7.04 -2.39
C THR A 310 -7.40 5.76 -3.09
N VAL A 311 -8.37 5.87 -4.00
CA VAL A 311 -8.83 4.74 -4.83
C VAL A 311 -7.64 4.06 -5.51
N GLY A 312 -7.51 2.75 -5.34
CA GLY A 312 -6.41 1.93 -5.88
C GLY A 312 -5.15 1.86 -5.01
N PHE A 313 -5.19 2.38 -3.78
CA PHE A 313 -4.19 2.03 -2.77
C PHE A 313 -4.41 0.59 -2.31
N HIS A 314 -3.40 -0.26 -2.48
CA HIS A 314 -3.42 -1.65 -2.05
C HIS A 314 -2.46 -1.83 -0.89
N ILE A 315 -2.99 -2.31 0.23
CA ILE A 315 -2.18 -2.74 1.37
C ILE A 315 -1.68 -4.14 1.05
N ASP A 316 -0.38 -4.34 1.27
CA ASP A 316 0.28 -5.62 1.11
C ASP A 316 0.31 -6.37 2.44
N PHE A 317 -0.64 -7.29 2.61
CA PHE A 317 -0.82 -8.14 3.78
C PHE A 317 0.04 -9.40 3.76
N ALA A 318 0.89 -9.63 2.75
CA ALA A 318 1.71 -10.84 2.63
C ALA A 318 2.68 -11.07 3.79
N GLU A 319 2.92 -10.06 4.63
CA GLU A 319 3.70 -10.22 5.86
C GLU A 319 2.92 -10.87 7.00
N ILE A 320 1.59 -10.73 6.99
CA ILE A 320 0.73 -11.16 8.08
C ILE A 320 -0.27 -12.23 7.66
N THR A 321 -0.31 -12.64 6.39
CA THR A 321 -1.20 -13.69 5.90
C THR A 321 -0.71 -14.26 4.57
N ASP A 322 -1.00 -15.54 4.32
CA ASP A 322 -0.83 -16.20 3.02
C ASP A 322 -2.02 -15.99 2.09
N ILE A 323 -3.13 -15.47 2.61
CA ILE A 323 -4.33 -15.22 1.83
C ILE A 323 -4.03 -14.12 0.80
N PRO A 324 -4.45 -14.28 -0.47
CA PRO A 324 -4.25 -13.26 -1.49
C PRO A 324 -4.76 -11.90 -1.04
N ASN A 325 -3.96 -10.86 -1.29
CA ASN A 325 -4.28 -9.48 -0.88
C ASN A 325 -5.68 -9.03 -1.35
N GLU A 326 -6.13 -9.45 -2.52
CA GLU A 326 -7.47 -9.14 -3.05
C GLU A 326 -8.58 -9.70 -2.15
N SER A 327 -8.44 -10.95 -1.69
CA SER A 327 -9.41 -11.57 -0.79
C SER A 327 -9.47 -10.87 0.57
N VAL A 328 -8.31 -10.54 1.14
CA VAL A 328 -8.22 -9.79 2.41
C VAL A 328 -8.82 -8.40 2.28
N GLN A 329 -8.60 -7.73 1.14
CA GLN A 329 -9.20 -6.42 0.86
C GLN A 329 -10.73 -6.52 0.70
N GLU A 330 -11.22 -7.56 0.04
CA GLU A 330 -12.66 -7.79 -0.14
C GLU A 330 -13.37 -8.00 1.21
N MET A 331 -12.73 -8.67 2.18
CA MET A 331 -13.27 -8.84 3.54
C MET A 331 -13.66 -7.50 4.20
N PHE A 332 -12.90 -6.43 3.95
CA PHE A 332 -13.11 -5.13 4.60
C PHE A 332 -13.79 -4.08 3.70
N LYS A 333 -13.92 -4.34 2.40
CA LYS A 333 -14.43 -3.41 1.41
C LYS A 333 -15.84 -2.90 1.74
N ASN A 334 -16.75 -3.78 2.12
CA ASN A 334 -18.12 -3.41 2.49
C ASN A 334 -18.16 -2.43 3.66
N SER A 335 -17.33 -2.67 4.69
CA SER A 335 -17.25 -1.77 5.84
C SER A 335 -16.73 -0.39 5.47
N MET A 336 -15.70 -0.31 4.62
CA MET A 336 -15.16 0.96 4.13
C MET A 336 -16.18 1.72 3.27
N GLN A 337 -16.90 1.03 2.39
CA GLN A 337 -17.96 1.64 1.60
C GLN A 337 -19.06 2.23 2.49
N LYS A 338 -19.51 1.49 3.51
CA LYS A 338 -20.49 1.99 4.49
C LYS A 338 -19.98 3.23 5.21
N PHE A 339 -18.70 3.30 5.60
CA PHE A 339 -18.16 4.51 6.20
C PHE A 339 -18.19 5.71 5.24
N PHE A 340 -17.79 5.54 3.97
CA PHE A 340 -17.86 6.66 3.02
C PHE A 340 -19.30 7.14 2.79
N ASP A 341 -20.25 6.21 2.67
CA ASP A 341 -21.62 6.53 2.27
C ASP A 341 -22.51 6.95 3.46
N GLN A 342 -22.32 6.34 4.64
CA GLN A 342 -23.16 6.54 5.83
C GLN A 342 -22.50 7.41 6.92
N VAL A 343 -21.21 7.73 6.79
CA VAL A 343 -20.48 8.56 7.75
C VAL A 343 -19.89 9.78 7.07
N ALA A 344 -18.99 9.61 6.09
CA ALA A 344 -18.30 10.73 5.46
C ALA A 344 -19.25 11.67 4.71
N LYS A 345 -20.19 11.12 3.92
CA LYS A 345 -21.17 11.92 3.18
C LYS A 345 -22.10 12.72 4.12
N PRO A 346 -22.74 12.12 5.14
CA PRO A 346 -23.50 12.89 6.13
C PRO A 346 -22.69 13.94 6.88
N LEU A 347 -21.44 13.66 7.27
CA LEU A 347 -20.57 14.65 7.91
C LEU A 347 -20.29 15.85 6.99
N LEU A 348 -20.07 15.61 5.70
CA LEU A 348 -19.85 16.66 4.70
C LEU A 348 -21.08 17.57 4.55
N GLU A 349 -22.28 16.99 4.59
CA GLU A 349 -23.55 17.72 4.50
C GLU A 349 -23.90 18.46 5.79
N LEU A 350 -23.69 17.83 6.95
CA LEU A 350 -24.05 18.37 8.26
C LEU A 350 -23.07 19.45 8.73
N ARG A 351 -21.79 19.33 8.37
CA ARG A 351 -20.70 20.19 8.84
C ARG A 351 -20.76 20.38 10.36
N PRO A 352 -20.56 19.30 11.14
CA PRO A 352 -20.69 19.38 12.58
C PRO A 352 -19.66 20.33 13.19
N SER A 353 -20.05 21.05 14.24
CA SER A 353 -19.14 21.86 15.04
C SER A 353 -18.22 20.96 15.88
N SER A 354 -17.15 21.53 16.45
CA SER A 354 -16.28 20.80 17.38
C SER A 354 -17.05 20.27 18.59
N VAL A 355 -18.06 21.01 19.08
CA VAL A 355 -18.92 20.61 20.20
C VAL A 355 -19.81 19.43 19.81
N GLU A 356 -20.43 19.47 18.63
CA GLU A 356 -21.24 18.36 18.12
C GLU A 356 -20.41 17.11 17.87
N MET A 357 -19.18 17.27 17.36
CA MET A 357 -18.25 16.16 17.19
C MET A 357 -17.83 15.54 18.51
N ALA A 358 -17.51 16.37 19.52
CA ALA A 358 -17.19 15.89 20.86
C ALA A 358 -18.37 15.12 21.48
N TYR A 359 -19.59 15.65 21.33
CA TYR A 359 -20.81 14.97 21.74
C TYR A 359 -20.95 13.60 21.07
N MET A 360 -20.88 13.53 19.73
CA MET A 360 -21.01 12.28 18.98
C MET A 360 -19.95 11.25 19.37
N LEU A 361 -18.69 11.66 19.48
CA LEU A 361 -17.57 10.81 19.90
C LEU A 361 -17.80 10.24 21.31
N MET A 362 -18.19 11.09 22.26
CA MET A 362 -18.46 10.67 23.63
C MET A 362 -19.64 9.71 23.71
N THR A 363 -20.76 10.06 23.09
CA THR A 363 -21.99 9.24 23.13
C THR A 363 -21.73 7.84 22.58
N MET A 364 -21.10 7.71 21.40
CA MET A 364 -20.81 6.37 20.87
C MET A 364 -19.81 5.59 21.72
N SER A 365 -18.79 6.25 22.29
CA SER A 365 -17.79 5.59 23.14
C SER A 365 -18.44 4.99 24.38
N TRP A 366 -19.30 5.74 25.09
CA TRP A 366 -20.00 5.23 26.27
C TRP A 366 -21.03 4.16 25.94
N GLN A 367 -21.78 4.30 24.84
CA GLN A 367 -22.72 3.27 24.40
C GLN A 367 -22.03 1.94 24.07
N VAL A 368 -20.89 2.00 23.37
CA VAL A 368 -20.14 0.79 22.97
C VAL A 368 -19.40 0.15 24.13
N ALA A 369 -18.75 0.95 24.97
CA ALA A 369 -18.04 0.44 26.14
C ALA A 369 -19.02 -0.08 27.21
N GLY A 370 -20.11 0.63 27.49
CA GLY A 370 -21.14 0.17 28.41
C GLY A 370 -21.68 -1.21 28.01
N LYS A 371 -22.07 -1.38 26.74
CA LYS A 371 -22.57 -2.67 26.25
C LYS A 371 -21.56 -3.82 26.39
N GLN A 372 -20.26 -3.55 26.31
CA GLN A 372 -19.21 -4.57 26.35
C GLN A 372 -18.74 -4.89 27.77
N VAL A 373 -18.47 -3.86 28.58
CA VAL A 373 -17.89 -4.02 29.92
C VAL A 373 -18.96 -4.31 30.97
N GLN A 374 -20.20 -3.87 30.74
CA GLN A 374 -21.34 -4.02 31.65
C GLN A 374 -21.10 -3.38 33.04
N GLY A 375 -22.00 -3.64 33.99
CA GLY A 375 -21.91 -3.17 35.37
C GLY A 375 -21.81 -1.64 35.49
N LYS A 376 -20.90 -1.18 36.34
CA LYS A 376 -20.67 0.24 36.66
C LYS A 376 -20.43 1.11 35.42
N VAL A 377 -19.83 0.56 34.36
CA VAL A 377 -19.57 1.30 33.11
C VAL A 377 -20.88 1.66 32.38
N VAL A 378 -21.90 0.80 32.44
CA VAL A 378 -23.23 1.09 31.86
C VAL A 378 -23.92 2.17 32.67
N GLU A 379 -23.95 2.05 33.99
CA GLU A 379 -24.61 3.01 34.89
C GLU A 379 -24.02 4.42 34.71
N ILE A 380 -22.68 4.53 34.70
CA ILE A 380 -22.00 5.79 34.41
C ILE A 380 -22.29 6.23 32.97
N GLY A 381 -22.23 5.31 32.01
CA GLY A 381 -22.45 5.63 30.59
C GLY A 381 -23.82 6.25 30.30
N GLU A 382 -24.88 5.74 30.94
CA GLU A 382 -26.24 6.29 30.82
C GLU A 382 -26.31 7.70 31.40
N GLN A 383 -25.79 7.92 32.61
CA GLN A 383 -25.73 9.23 33.24
C GLN A 383 -24.95 10.25 32.40
N VAL A 384 -23.80 9.84 31.85
CA VAL A 384 -22.98 10.68 30.99
C VAL A 384 -23.70 11.02 29.69
N CYS A 385 -24.40 10.08 29.07
CA CYS A 385 -25.14 10.34 27.84
C CYS A 385 -26.27 11.37 28.07
N ASP A 386 -26.99 11.26 29.20
CA ASP A 386 -28.05 12.21 29.57
C ASP A 386 -27.48 13.60 29.87
N GLU A 387 -26.37 13.68 30.61
CA GLU A 387 -25.68 14.92 30.88
C GLU A 387 -25.22 15.60 29.59
N LEU A 388 -24.58 14.86 28.70
CA LEU A 388 -24.10 15.36 27.40
C LEU A 388 -25.25 15.85 26.52
N ALA A 389 -26.40 15.17 26.51
CA ALA A 389 -27.58 15.62 25.78
C ALA A 389 -28.12 16.96 26.32
N ASN A 390 -28.19 17.11 27.64
CA ASN A 390 -28.61 18.37 28.29
C ASN A 390 -27.61 19.51 28.04
N ASN A 391 -26.32 19.20 28.01
CA ASN A 391 -25.25 20.15 27.73
C ASN A 391 -25.34 20.63 26.26
N LEU A 392 -25.52 19.71 25.31
CA LEU A 392 -25.68 20.06 23.90
C LEU A 392 -26.97 20.85 23.65
N HIS A 393 -28.07 20.49 24.34
CA HIS A 393 -29.30 21.28 24.32
C HIS A 393 -29.05 22.73 24.76
N SER A 394 -28.36 22.90 25.89
CA SER A 394 -28.02 24.22 26.42
C SER A 394 -27.13 25.02 25.47
N TYR A 395 -26.13 24.37 24.86
CA TYR A 395 -25.26 24.97 23.85
C TYR A 395 -26.05 25.48 22.64
N TYR A 396 -26.98 24.67 22.10
CA TYR A 396 -27.79 25.10 20.97
C TYR A 396 -28.66 26.32 21.27
N LEU A 397 -29.26 26.37 22.46
CA LEU A 397 -30.14 27.47 22.83
C LEU A 397 -29.37 28.75 23.16
N LYS A 398 -28.23 28.64 23.86
CA LYS A 398 -27.51 29.79 24.42
C LYS A 398 -26.41 30.33 23.52
N GLU A 399 -25.66 29.45 22.85
CA GLU A 399 -24.48 29.84 22.09
C GLU A 399 -24.76 29.90 20.58
N GLU A 400 -25.42 28.89 20.02
CA GLU A 400 -25.79 28.90 18.60
C GLU A 400 -27.12 29.60 18.31
N MET A 401 -27.92 29.95 19.33
CA MET A 401 -29.23 30.58 19.21
C MET A 401 -30.18 29.81 18.26
N ARG A 402 -30.10 28.48 18.24
CA ARG A 402 -30.91 27.59 17.41
C ARG A 402 -32.11 27.05 18.20
N SER A 403 -33.31 27.55 17.90
CA SER A 403 -34.53 27.06 18.53
C SER A 403 -35.04 25.73 17.96
N ASN A 404 -34.73 25.41 16.69
CA ASN A 404 -35.18 24.19 16.01
C ASN A 404 -34.01 23.28 15.60
N TYR A 405 -33.30 22.73 16.58
CA TYR A 405 -32.13 21.86 16.36
C TYR A 405 -32.48 20.35 16.34
N ALA A 406 -33.73 19.96 16.64
CA ALA A 406 -34.12 18.56 16.80
C ALA A 406 -33.85 17.71 15.55
N GLY A 407 -34.20 18.21 14.36
CA GLY A 407 -33.92 17.52 13.09
C GLY A 407 -32.42 17.37 12.82
N ARG A 408 -31.60 18.33 13.26
CA ARG A 408 -30.14 18.24 13.18
C ARG A 408 -29.60 17.16 14.13
N LEU A 409 -30.09 17.13 15.36
CA LEU A 409 -29.72 16.11 16.35
C LEU A 409 -30.06 14.69 15.86
N VAL A 410 -31.23 14.49 15.28
CA VAL A 410 -31.61 13.20 14.67
C VAL A 410 -30.62 12.78 13.59
N ARG A 411 -30.19 13.70 12.73
CA ARG A 411 -29.18 13.41 11.71
C ARG A 411 -27.80 13.11 12.30
N LEU A 412 -27.35 13.85 13.33
CA LEU A 412 -26.10 13.54 14.03
C LEU A 412 -26.17 12.13 14.66
N MET A 413 -27.26 11.81 15.36
CA MET A 413 -27.44 10.49 15.96
C MET A 413 -27.54 9.37 14.93
N SER A 414 -28.06 9.64 13.72
CA SER A 414 -28.04 8.65 12.63
C SER A 414 -26.61 8.27 12.22
N VAL A 415 -25.68 9.22 12.24
CA VAL A 415 -24.25 8.98 11.95
C VAL A 415 -23.61 8.19 13.08
N VAL A 416 -23.86 8.56 14.34
CA VAL A 416 -23.39 7.82 15.53
C VAL A 416 -23.81 6.36 15.44
N ASN A 417 -25.10 6.11 15.18
CA ASN A 417 -25.64 4.75 15.07
C ASN A 417 -25.05 3.97 13.89
N ALA A 418 -24.79 4.63 12.75
CA ALA A 418 -24.12 4.01 11.61
C ALA A 418 -22.70 3.57 11.97
N VAL A 419 -21.92 4.42 12.65
CA VAL A 419 -20.55 4.09 13.10
C VAL A 419 -20.58 2.88 14.04
N ILE A 420 -21.46 2.88 15.05
CA ILE A 420 -21.59 1.77 16.00
C ILE A 420 -21.93 0.46 15.28
N LYS A 421 -22.88 0.50 14.34
CA LYS A 421 -23.29 -0.67 13.56
C LYS A 421 -22.14 -1.21 12.71
N ILE A 422 -21.45 -0.35 11.97
CA ILE A 422 -20.31 -0.77 11.12
C ILE A 422 -19.21 -1.37 11.99
N HIS A 423 -18.93 -0.77 13.16
CA HIS A 423 -17.96 -1.30 14.10
C HIS A 423 -18.35 -2.69 14.63
N GLN A 424 -19.62 -2.92 14.99
CA GLN A 424 -20.10 -4.25 15.41
C GLN A 424 -20.00 -5.29 14.28
N GLU A 425 -20.29 -4.92 13.03
CA GLU A 425 -20.13 -5.82 11.88
C GLU A 425 -18.65 -6.19 11.67
N ARG A 426 -17.74 -5.21 11.77
CA ARG A 426 -16.30 -5.43 11.65
C ARG A 426 -15.74 -6.33 12.75
N ARG A 427 -16.24 -6.19 13.99
CA ARG A 427 -15.89 -7.10 15.08
C ARG A 427 -16.16 -8.56 14.73
N LYS A 428 -17.36 -8.85 14.23
CA LYS A 428 -17.71 -10.20 13.76
C LYS A 428 -16.79 -10.68 12.64
N THR A 429 -16.41 -9.80 11.70
CA THR A 429 -15.44 -10.15 10.65
C THR A 429 -14.06 -10.48 11.22
N MET A 430 -13.58 -9.74 12.21
CA MET A 430 -12.29 -10.00 12.87
C MET A 430 -12.32 -11.28 13.71
N GLU A 431 -13.41 -11.52 14.45
CA GLU A 431 -13.63 -12.78 15.16
C GLU A 431 -13.58 -13.99 14.21
N LEU A 432 -14.26 -13.91 13.05
CA LEU A 432 -14.18 -14.94 12.03
C LEU A 432 -12.75 -15.08 11.47
N ALA A 433 -12.08 -13.96 11.20
CA ALA A 433 -10.70 -13.98 10.70
C ALA A 433 -9.74 -14.66 11.68
N ARG A 434 -9.98 -14.53 12.98
CA ARG A 434 -9.23 -15.20 14.04
C ARG A 434 -9.55 -16.69 14.11
N ILE A 435 -10.83 -17.07 14.07
CA ILE A 435 -11.26 -18.48 14.07
C ILE A 435 -10.68 -19.25 12.88
N PHE A 436 -10.63 -18.61 11.71
CA PHE A 436 -10.09 -19.21 10.48
C PHE A 436 -8.59 -18.97 10.29
N GLU A 437 -7.89 -18.44 11.30
CA GLU A 437 -6.45 -18.17 11.28
C GLU A 437 -6.00 -17.43 10.00
N ILE A 438 -6.82 -16.47 9.55
CA ILE A 438 -6.55 -15.69 8.34
C ILE A 438 -5.23 -14.95 8.48
N PHE A 439 -4.91 -14.44 9.67
CA PHE A 439 -3.65 -13.77 9.95
C PHE A 439 -2.70 -14.69 10.73
N LYS A 440 -1.43 -14.71 10.31
CA LYS A 440 -0.32 -15.47 10.89
C LYS A 440 0.45 -14.71 11.98
N VAL A 441 -0.11 -13.61 12.46
CA VAL A 441 0.47 -12.81 13.52
C VAL A 441 -0.42 -12.86 14.73
N GLU A 442 0.19 -13.09 15.88
CA GLU A 442 -0.46 -13.02 17.17
C GLU A 442 -0.05 -11.71 17.86
N PHE A 443 -1.03 -11.01 18.43
CA PHE A 443 -0.76 -9.86 19.28
C PHE A 443 -0.77 -10.29 20.74
N SER A 444 0.07 -9.67 21.56
CA SER A 444 0.06 -9.86 23.01
C SER A 444 -1.32 -9.54 23.62
N GLU A 445 -2.03 -8.60 23.01
CA GLU A 445 -3.43 -8.28 23.28
C GLU A 445 -4.24 -8.54 22.00
N PRO A 446 -4.74 -9.76 21.77
CA PRO A 446 -5.37 -10.13 20.51
C PRO A 446 -6.64 -9.30 20.24
N ASP A 447 -7.39 -8.98 21.29
CA ASP A 447 -8.67 -8.27 21.16
C ASP A 447 -8.48 -6.76 20.88
N ILE A 448 -7.25 -6.22 20.98
CA ILE A 448 -7.00 -4.78 20.79
C ILE A 448 -7.30 -4.34 19.35
N PHE A 449 -7.09 -5.24 18.38
CA PHE A 449 -7.34 -4.97 16.96
C PHE A 449 -8.62 -5.60 16.43
N ASP A 450 -9.37 -6.34 17.26
CA ASP A 450 -10.59 -7.08 16.89
C ASP A 450 -11.79 -6.17 16.53
N CYS A 451 -11.58 -4.90 16.22
CA CYS A 451 -12.59 -3.84 16.16
C CYS A 451 -12.84 -3.25 14.78
#